data_AF-A0A8J8H3P4-F1
#
_entry.id   AF-A0A8J8H3P4-F1
#
_cell.length_a   1.000
_cell.length_b   1.000
_cell.length_c   1.000
_cell.angle_alpha   90.00
_cell.angle_beta   90.00
_cell.angle_gamma   90.00
#
_symmetry.space_group_name_H-M   'P 1'
#
loop_
_entity.id
_entity.type
_entity.pdbx_description
1 polymer ?
#
loop_
_entity_poly.entity_id
_entity_poly.type
_entity_poly.pdbx_seq_one_letter_code
_entity_poly.pdbx_strand_id
1 'polypeptide(L)'
;ASIAGSPAAAAEVAPNPSEQAAFFGVPLIVVAAVATVWLRRLVWVRSAALTAVLACVASLGVLPKWHGRAIGVPGSWTLVAQLPLFRDVVVVRLALIAIPVIGLLLAVSWDYAARLSVLRWAWPAMVLVALIPTLPRGLGAVVAKPAPAFISSGEWRSCAEQHGTLIAYGDTTRAGVIHYQMRLQLAAKLGYASPNGYYFSRDHDGEGRLGRPLRTMDVAVMTARETGRPPELTPRQLTVARADLVYWRAQCVVLQQGGPHADAMRDTITGIVQQPVQTGGGVWYWRIPQRTS
;
A
#
# COMPACT_ATOMS: atom_id res chain seq x y z
N ALA A 1 -13.05 -10.44 10.60
CA ALA A 1 -12.20 -11.51 11.14
C ALA A 1 -12.38 -12.76 10.27
N SER A 2 -11.33 -13.24 9.62
CA SER A 2 -11.41 -14.45 8.78
C SER A 2 -11.18 -15.68 9.65
N ILE A 3 -12.03 -16.70 9.53
CA ILE A 3 -12.09 -17.83 10.49
C ILE A 3 -11.12 -18.98 10.16
N ALA A 4 -10.55 -19.04 8.96
CA ALA A 4 -9.76 -20.22 8.56
C ALA A 4 -8.48 -19.95 7.77
N GLY A 5 -8.09 -18.69 7.56
CA GLY A 5 -6.83 -18.36 6.90
C GLY A 5 -6.67 -18.98 5.50
N SER A 6 -7.75 -19.22 4.76
CA SER A 6 -7.62 -19.62 3.36
C SER A 6 -7.26 -18.38 2.51
N PRO A 7 -6.38 -18.51 1.50
CA PRO A 7 -6.05 -17.40 0.59
C PRO A 7 -7.30 -16.83 -0.09
N ALA A 8 -8.28 -17.69 -0.39
CA ALA A 8 -9.58 -17.30 -0.95
C ALA A 8 -10.42 -16.47 0.04
N ALA A 9 -10.54 -16.87 1.30
CA ALA A 9 -11.27 -16.10 2.33
C ALA A 9 -10.53 -14.82 2.77
N ALA A 10 -9.22 -14.72 2.52
CA ALA A 10 -8.43 -13.52 2.73
C ALA A 10 -8.62 -12.51 1.58
N ALA A 11 -8.70 -12.99 0.33
CA ALA A 11 -8.97 -12.18 -0.85
C ALA A 11 -10.41 -11.62 -0.88
N GLU A 12 -11.38 -12.39 -0.37
CA GLU A 12 -12.81 -12.01 -0.39
C GLU A 12 -13.17 -10.90 0.61
N VAL A 13 -12.30 -10.60 1.58
CA VAL A 13 -12.57 -9.64 2.67
C VAL A 13 -11.67 -8.40 2.63
N ALA A 14 -10.55 -8.43 1.90
CA ALA A 14 -9.51 -7.39 1.98
C ALA A 14 -9.30 -6.64 0.66
N PRO A 15 -9.35 -5.28 0.67
CA PRO A 15 -8.88 -4.46 -0.46
C PRO A 15 -7.37 -4.55 -0.67
N ASN A 16 -6.59 -4.90 0.37
CA ASN A 16 -5.14 -5.04 0.32
C ASN A 16 -4.64 -6.09 1.35
N PRO A 17 -4.15 -7.27 0.94
CA PRO A 17 -3.77 -8.34 1.85
C PRO A 17 -2.57 -8.00 2.76
N SER A 18 -1.74 -7.00 2.41
CA SER A 18 -0.63 -6.51 3.24
C SER A 18 -1.04 -5.60 4.40
N GLU A 19 -2.31 -5.21 4.50
CA GLU A 19 -2.84 -4.35 5.58
C GLU A 19 -3.58 -5.15 6.68
N GLN A 20 -3.53 -6.48 6.64
CA GLN A 20 -4.05 -7.31 7.73
C GLN A 20 -3.21 -7.12 8.99
N ALA A 21 -3.72 -6.34 9.93
CA ALA A 21 -3.00 -6.03 11.16
C ALA A 21 -3.05 -7.16 12.20
N ALA A 22 -4.12 -7.95 12.28
CA ALA A 22 -4.24 -8.98 13.31
C ALA A 22 -5.09 -10.19 12.89
N PHE A 23 -4.43 -11.29 12.55
CA PHE A 23 -5.06 -12.60 12.40
C PHE A 23 -4.75 -13.45 13.63
N PHE A 24 -5.71 -13.56 14.57
CA PHE A 24 -5.53 -14.38 15.76
C PHE A 24 -5.94 -15.84 15.56
N GLY A 25 -6.86 -16.12 14.63
CA GLY A 25 -7.48 -17.44 14.49
C GLY A 25 -8.46 -17.75 15.63
N VAL A 26 -9.50 -18.55 15.33
CA VAL A 26 -10.51 -18.94 16.33
C VAL A 26 -9.89 -19.66 17.55
N PRO A 27 -8.93 -20.59 17.40
CA PRO A 27 -8.34 -21.29 18.54
C PRO A 27 -7.72 -20.33 19.56
N LEU A 28 -6.94 -19.34 19.11
CA LEU A 28 -6.28 -18.38 19.99
C LEU A 28 -7.29 -17.49 20.72
N ILE A 29 -8.36 -17.07 20.04
CA ILE A 29 -9.44 -16.27 20.65
C ILE A 29 -10.13 -17.06 21.76
N VAL A 30 -10.43 -18.35 21.53
CA VAL A 30 -11.05 -19.22 22.53
C VAL A 30 -10.14 -19.40 23.74
N VAL A 31 -8.86 -19.71 23.53
CA VAL A 31 -7.89 -19.87 24.64
C VAL A 31 -7.74 -18.56 25.42
N ALA A 32 -7.65 -17.41 24.75
CA ALA A 32 -7.58 -16.11 25.42
C ALA A 32 -8.85 -15.80 26.23
N ALA A 33 -10.04 -16.16 25.74
CA ALA A 33 -11.30 -16.00 26.46
C ALA A 33 -11.35 -16.90 27.71
N VAL A 34 -10.96 -18.18 27.58
CA VAL A 34 -10.88 -19.11 28.72
C VAL A 34 -9.89 -18.60 29.77
N ALA A 35 -8.71 -18.13 29.34
CA ALA A 35 -7.71 -17.54 30.22
C ALA A 35 -8.26 -16.31 30.97
N THR A 36 -9.00 -15.45 30.26
CA THR A 36 -9.63 -14.25 30.84
C THR A 36 -10.67 -14.62 31.90
N VAL A 37 -11.54 -15.60 31.62
CA VAL A 37 -12.56 -16.09 32.57
C VAL A 37 -11.91 -16.75 33.78
N TRP A 38 -10.86 -17.55 33.56
CA TRP A 38 -10.13 -18.23 34.62
C TRP A 38 -9.43 -17.24 35.55
N LEU A 39 -8.75 -16.24 34.98
CA LEU A 39 -8.01 -15.22 35.71
C LEU A 39 -8.85 -13.98 36.08
N ARG A 40 -10.18 -14.04 35.94
CA ARG A 40 -11.10 -12.89 36.12
C ARG A 40 -11.01 -12.20 37.48
N ARG A 41 -10.49 -12.88 38.50
CA ARG A 41 -10.31 -12.28 39.84
C ARG A 41 -9.28 -11.15 39.81
N LEU A 42 -8.30 -11.19 38.91
CA LEU A 42 -7.30 -10.15 38.72
C LEU A 42 -7.93 -8.93 38.04
N VAL A 43 -7.85 -7.76 38.67
CA VAL A 43 -8.43 -6.52 38.14
C VAL A 43 -7.77 -6.14 36.81
N TRP A 44 -6.45 -6.25 36.72
CA TRP A 44 -5.72 -5.90 35.50
C TRP A 44 -6.10 -6.79 34.30
N VAL A 45 -6.45 -8.07 34.52
CA VAL A 45 -6.92 -8.97 33.46
C VAL A 45 -8.23 -8.48 32.86
N ARG A 46 -9.18 -8.06 33.71
CA ARG A 46 -10.47 -7.51 33.28
C ARG A 46 -10.29 -6.22 32.50
N SER A 47 -9.47 -5.31 33.02
CA SER A 47 -9.18 -4.04 32.35
C SER A 47 -8.50 -4.26 31.00
N ALA A 48 -7.48 -5.11 30.93
CA ALA A 48 -6.77 -5.39 29.69
C ALA A 48 -7.66 -6.09 28.64
N ALA A 49 -8.47 -7.07 29.06
CA ALA A 49 -9.43 -7.73 28.18
C ALA A 49 -10.47 -6.73 27.63
N LEU A 50 -10.99 -5.84 28.48
CA LEU A 50 -11.90 -4.78 28.03
C LEU A 50 -11.21 -3.84 27.03
N THR A 51 -9.97 -3.42 27.28
CA THR A 51 -9.20 -2.60 26.34
C THR A 51 -9.02 -3.29 25.00
N ALA A 52 -8.69 -4.59 24.99
CA ALA A 52 -8.54 -5.35 23.74
C ALA A 52 -9.88 -5.46 22.98
N VAL A 53 -10.99 -5.70 23.67
CA VAL A 53 -12.33 -5.72 23.06
C VAL A 53 -12.68 -4.36 22.45
N LEU A 54 -12.50 -3.28 23.21
CA LEU A 54 -12.78 -1.92 22.72
C LEU A 54 -11.89 -1.57 21.52
N ALA A 55 -10.61 -1.94 21.55
CA ALA A 55 -9.70 -1.73 20.42
C ALA A 55 -10.09 -2.54 19.18
N CYS A 56 -10.53 -3.79 19.35
CA CYS A 56 -11.04 -4.62 18.26
C CYS A 56 -12.34 -4.05 17.66
N VAL A 57 -13.27 -3.58 18.50
CA VAL A 57 -14.50 -2.91 18.06
C VAL A 57 -14.18 -1.59 17.35
N ALA A 58 -13.25 -0.81 17.89
CA ALA A 58 -12.74 0.39 17.23
C ALA A 58 -12.10 0.04 15.87
N SER A 59 -11.43 -1.10 15.72
CA SER A 59 -10.81 -1.49 14.45
C SER A 59 -11.79 -1.76 13.29
N LEU A 60 -13.11 -1.84 13.56
CA LEU A 60 -14.14 -2.11 12.54
C LEU A 60 -14.36 -0.95 11.55
N GLY A 61 -13.91 0.26 11.86
CA GLY A 61 -14.00 1.41 10.96
C GLY A 61 -15.42 1.96 10.78
N VAL A 62 -15.67 2.62 9.64
CA VAL A 62 -16.94 3.32 9.32
C VAL A 62 -17.99 2.35 8.75
N LEU A 63 -17.57 1.39 7.93
CA LEU A 63 -18.44 0.41 7.29
C LEU A 63 -17.92 -1.00 7.55
N PRO A 64 -18.40 -1.66 8.62
CA PRO A 64 -18.07 -3.04 8.91
C PRO A 64 -18.47 -3.94 7.74
N LYS A 65 -17.56 -4.85 7.35
CA LYS A 65 -17.79 -5.82 6.27
C LYS A 65 -17.82 -7.24 6.82
N TRP A 66 -18.74 -8.05 6.31
CA TRP A 66 -18.86 -9.48 6.53
C TRP A 66 -18.80 -10.19 5.17
N HIS A 67 -17.82 -11.07 4.95
CA HIS A 67 -17.55 -11.68 3.64
C HIS A 67 -17.51 -10.67 2.48
N GLY A 68 -16.78 -9.57 2.69
CA GLY A 68 -16.66 -8.49 1.68
C GLY A 68 -17.90 -7.61 1.51
N ARG A 69 -19.06 -8.00 2.06
CA ARG A 69 -20.31 -7.24 1.99
C ARG A 69 -20.47 -6.33 3.19
N ALA A 70 -20.88 -5.08 2.97
CA ALA A 70 -21.18 -4.17 4.06
C ALA A 70 -22.39 -4.69 4.86
N ILE A 71 -22.30 -4.64 6.19
CA ILE A 71 -23.32 -5.17 7.11
C ILE A 71 -24.53 -4.21 7.21
N GLY A 72 -24.44 -3.02 6.60
CA GLY A 72 -25.51 -2.01 6.62
C GLY A 72 -25.67 -1.27 7.95
N VAL A 73 -24.86 -1.61 8.96
CA VAL A 73 -24.84 -0.95 10.27
C VAL A 73 -23.69 0.06 10.33
N PRO A 74 -23.92 1.27 10.87
CA PRO A 74 -22.86 2.24 11.17
C PRO A 74 -21.74 1.61 12.01
N GLY A 75 -20.50 1.69 11.54
CA GLY A 75 -19.34 1.26 12.31
C GLY A 75 -18.95 2.23 13.42
N SER A 76 -17.99 1.82 14.25
CA SER A 76 -17.51 2.55 15.44
C SER A 76 -16.92 3.92 15.13
N TRP A 77 -16.56 4.19 13.87
CA TRP A 77 -15.95 5.45 13.43
C TRP A 77 -16.91 6.41 12.73
N THR A 78 -18.19 6.07 12.56
CA THR A 78 -19.12 6.86 11.74
C THR A 78 -19.29 8.31 12.18
N LEU A 79 -19.23 8.59 13.49
CA LEU A 79 -19.35 9.95 14.04
C LEU A 79 -18.05 10.75 13.98
N VAL A 80 -16.89 10.08 14.03
CA VAL A 80 -15.57 10.73 14.16
C VAL A 80 -14.79 10.77 12.86
N ALA A 81 -15.11 9.93 11.88
CA ALA A 81 -14.37 9.83 10.62
C ALA A 81 -14.44 11.10 9.74
N GLN A 82 -15.38 12.00 10.02
CA GLN A 82 -15.50 13.29 9.32
C GLN A 82 -14.54 14.36 9.86
N LEU A 83 -13.93 14.12 11.02
CA LEU A 83 -12.99 15.07 11.62
C LEU A 83 -11.60 14.93 10.98
N PRO A 84 -10.89 16.04 10.71
CA PRO A 84 -9.63 16.03 9.95
C PRO A 84 -8.56 15.06 10.49
N LEU A 85 -8.46 14.92 11.82
CA LEU A 85 -7.46 14.05 12.44
C LEU A 85 -7.76 12.56 12.28
N PHE A 86 -9.05 12.19 12.24
CA PHE A 86 -9.50 10.80 12.30
C PHE A 86 -9.74 10.18 10.92
N ARG A 87 -9.78 11.01 9.86
CA ARG A 87 -10.00 10.57 8.48
C ARG A 87 -8.84 9.72 7.94
N ASP A 88 -7.61 10.03 8.35
CA ASP A 88 -6.39 9.41 7.81
C ASP A 88 -5.80 8.32 8.72
N VAL A 89 -6.50 7.99 9.82
CA VAL A 89 -6.08 6.93 10.74
C VAL A 89 -6.30 5.58 10.08
N VAL A 90 -5.26 4.73 10.07
CA VAL A 90 -5.38 3.34 9.65
C VAL A 90 -6.06 2.53 10.76
N VAL A 91 -7.38 2.68 10.87
CA VAL A 91 -8.22 2.16 11.96
C VAL A 91 -8.03 0.66 12.22
N VAL A 92 -7.77 -0.12 11.18
CA VAL A 92 -7.54 -1.57 11.30
C VAL A 92 -6.35 -1.91 12.21
N ARG A 93 -5.36 -1.00 12.34
CA ARG A 93 -4.18 -1.18 13.20
C ARG A 93 -4.51 -1.10 14.68
N LEU A 94 -5.68 -0.59 15.08
CA LEU A 94 -6.10 -0.63 16.49
C LEU A 94 -6.25 -2.07 16.99
N ALA A 95 -6.51 -3.03 16.11
CA ALA A 95 -6.51 -4.45 16.48
C ALA A 95 -5.14 -4.94 16.98
N LEU A 96 -4.04 -4.25 16.65
CA LEU A 96 -2.69 -4.57 17.17
C LEU A 96 -2.60 -4.42 18.69
N ILE A 97 -3.45 -3.58 19.30
CA ILE A 97 -3.51 -3.40 20.77
C ILE A 97 -3.89 -4.73 21.46
N ALA A 98 -4.66 -5.59 20.79
CA ALA A 98 -5.03 -6.89 21.35
C ALA A 98 -3.83 -7.87 21.42
N ILE A 99 -2.79 -7.70 20.61
CA ILE A 99 -1.61 -8.58 20.59
C ILE A 99 -0.91 -8.66 21.96
N PRO A 100 -0.43 -7.54 22.56
CA PRO A 100 0.24 -7.60 23.86
C PRO A 100 -0.69 -8.08 24.98
N VAL A 101 -2.00 -7.77 24.91
CA VAL A 101 -2.98 -8.26 25.89
C VAL A 101 -3.10 -9.79 25.82
N ILE A 102 -3.27 -10.35 24.62
CA ILE A 102 -3.34 -11.80 24.43
C ILE A 102 -2.02 -12.45 24.88
N GLY A 103 -0.87 -11.91 24.49
CA GLY A 103 0.44 -12.41 24.91
C GLY A 103 0.59 -12.47 26.43
N LEU A 104 0.18 -11.41 27.14
CA LEU A 104 0.23 -11.35 28.60
C LEU A 104 -0.72 -12.37 29.26
N LEU A 105 -1.95 -12.51 28.74
CA LEU A 105 -2.92 -13.50 29.25
C LEU A 105 -2.40 -14.93 29.08
N LEU A 106 -1.80 -15.25 27.94
CA LEU A 106 -1.20 -16.56 27.68
C LEU A 106 -0.03 -16.82 28.63
N ALA A 107 0.88 -15.85 28.80
CA ALA A 107 2.02 -15.98 29.70
C ALA A 107 1.61 -16.20 31.16
N VAL A 108 0.66 -15.40 31.67
CA VAL A 108 0.20 -15.52 33.06
C VAL A 108 -0.60 -16.81 33.28
N SER A 109 -1.49 -17.17 32.35
CA SER A 109 -2.24 -18.42 32.46
C SER A 109 -1.34 -19.65 32.37
N TRP A 110 -0.25 -19.58 31.60
CA TRP A 110 0.77 -20.61 31.55
C TRP A 110 1.49 -20.78 32.89
N ASP A 111 1.98 -19.70 33.49
CA ASP A 111 2.65 -19.76 34.81
C ASP A 111 1.70 -20.31 35.89
N TYR A 112 0.44 -19.89 35.87
CA TYR A 112 -0.57 -20.39 36.81
C TYR A 112 -0.86 -21.88 36.61
N ALA A 113 -0.95 -22.33 35.36
CA ALA A 113 -1.20 -23.74 35.04
C ALA A 113 -0.03 -24.65 35.44
N ALA A 114 1.20 -24.18 35.31
CA ALA A 114 2.39 -24.93 35.72
C ALA A 114 2.39 -25.28 37.22
N ARG A 115 1.70 -24.48 38.04
CA ARG A 115 1.55 -24.70 39.50
C ARG A 115 0.42 -25.67 39.85
N LEU A 116 -0.44 -26.02 38.89
CA LEU A 116 -1.57 -26.94 39.08
C LEU A 116 -1.24 -28.30 38.49
N SER A 117 -1.15 -29.33 39.34
CA SER A 117 -0.77 -30.70 38.94
C SER A 117 -1.58 -31.25 37.76
N VAL A 118 -2.88 -30.95 37.69
CA VAL A 118 -3.81 -31.40 36.65
C VAL A 118 -3.59 -30.68 35.31
N LEU A 119 -3.19 -29.40 35.32
CA LEU A 119 -3.09 -28.55 34.13
C LEU A 119 -1.65 -28.29 33.66
N ARG A 120 -0.65 -28.76 34.43
CA ARG A 120 0.77 -28.46 34.25
C ARG A 120 1.31 -28.66 32.83
N TRP A 121 0.75 -29.62 32.08
CA TRP A 121 1.13 -29.90 30.69
C TRP A 121 -0.01 -29.63 29.71
N ALA A 122 -1.26 -29.85 30.11
CA ALA A 122 -2.42 -29.74 29.22
C ALA A 122 -2.64 -28.29 28.74
N TRP A 123 -2.51 -27.31 29.64
CA TRP A 123 -2.71 -25.91 29.28
C TRP A 123 -1.60 -25.37 28.37
N PRO A 124 -0.30 -25.56 28.69
CA PRO A 124 0.80 -25.32 27.77
C PRO A 124 0.60 -25.89 26.36
N ALA A 125 0.24 -27.17 26.26
CA ALA A 125 0.01 -27.83 24.99
C ALA A 125 -1.13 -27.16 24.20
N MET A 126 -2.23 -26.81 24.87
CA MET A 126 -3.35 -26.11 24.25
C MET A 126 -2.98 -24.72 23.74
N VAL A 127 -2.18 -23.95 24.51
CA VAL A 127 -1.65 -22.65 24.08
C VAL A 127 -0.79 -22.80 22.82
N LEU A 128 0.12 -23.79 22.80
CA LEU A 128 0.97 -24.05 21.63
C LEU A 128 0.13 -24.43 20.39
N VAL A 129 -0.87 -25.31 20.55
CA VAL A 129 -1.78 -25.69 19.46
C VAL A 129 -2.57 -24.47 18.96
N ALA A 130 -3.02 -23.60 19.85
CA ALA A 130 -3.75 -22.40 19.48
C ALA A 130 -2.91 -21.34 18.75
N LEU A 131 -1.58 -21.39 18.87
CA LEU A 131 -0.64 -20.54 18.14
C LEU A 131 -0.29 -21.08 16.74
N ILE A 132 -0.57 -22.34 16.43
CA ILE A 132 -0.26 -22.92 15.11
C ILE A 132 -0.86 -22.09 13.95
N PRO A 133 -2.14 -21.62 14.00
CA PRO A 133 -2.72 -20.85 12.92
C PRO A 133 -2.11 -19.44 12.74
N THR A 134 -1.44 -18.90 13.77
CA THR A 134 -0.81 -17.57 13.71
C THR A 134 0.63 -17.62 13.23
N LEU A 135 1.19 -18.82 13.06
CA LEU A 135 2.51 -18.97 12.47
C LEU A 135 2.53 -18.28 11.09
N PRO A 136 3.53 -17.42 10.83
CA PRO A 136 3.61 -16.69 9.58
C PRO A 136 3.69 -17.70 8.44
N ARG A 137 2.66 -17.75 7.61
CA ARG A 137 2.77 -18.45 6.33
C ARG A 137 3.70 -17.63 5.46
N GLY A 138 4.71 -18.28 4.88
CA GLY A 138 5.60 -17.64 3.92
C GLY A 138 4.75 -16.96 2.85
N LEU A 139 4.78 -15.63 2.80
CA LEU A 139 4.26 -14.90 1.67
C LEU A 139 5.15 -15.29 0.49
N GLY A 140 4.54 -15.77 -0.61
CA GLY A 140 5.29 -16.11 -1.80
C GLY A 140 6.15 -14.91 -2.21
N ALA A 141 7.47 -15.11 -2.29
CA ALA A 141 8.36 -14.06 -2.74
C ALA A 141 8.08 -13.78 -4.22
N VAL A 142 7.41 -12.67 -4.51
CA VAL A 142 7.26 -12.21 -5.88
C VAL A 142 8.55 -11.50 -6.24
N VAL A 143 9.31 -12.07 -7.18
CA VAL A 143 10.49 -11.39 -7.73
C VAL A 143 10.02 -10.10 -8.38
N ALA A 144 10.38 -8.97 -7.78
CA ALA A 144 10.15 -7.67 -8.35
C ALA A 144 10.83 -7.63 -9.72
N LYS A 145 10.08 -7.29 -10.80
CA LYS A 145 10.67 -7.09 -12.14
C LYS A 145 11.91 -6.19 -12.00
N PRO A 146 13.09 -6.45 -12.59
CA PRO A 146 14.21 -5.52 -12.45
C PRO A 146 13.85 -4.13 -13.00
N ALA A 147 14.50 -3.09 -12.50
CA ALA A 147 14.42 -1.77 -13.13
C ALA A 147 15.09 -1.85 -14.53
N PRO A 148 14.61 -1.09 -15.53
CA PRO A 148 15.25 -1.06 -16.84
C PRO A 148 16.73 -0.69 -16.73
N ALA A 149 17.56 -1.29 -17.59
CA ALA A 149 19.01 -1.06 -17.60
C ALA A 149 19.35 0.43 -17.73
N PHE A 150 18.54 1.19 -18.48
CA PHE A 150 18.70 2.65 -18.62
C PHE A 150 18.76 3.38 -17.27
N ILE A 151 17.95 2.92 -16.30
CA ILE A 151 17.90 3.51 -14.95
C ILE A 151 18.99 2.89 -14.07
N SER A 152 19.12 1.57 -14.04
CA SER A 152 19.99 0.85 -13.10
C SER A 152 21.49 0.95 -13.43
N SER A 153 21.85 1.10 -14.71
CA SER A 153 23.25 1.30 -15.15
C SER A 153 23.72 2.76 -14.96
N GLY A 154 22.79 3.69 -14.81
CA GLY A 154 23.09 5.13 -14.77
C GLY A 154 23.05 5.85 -16.11
N GLU A 155 22.70 5.18 -17.20
CA GLU A 155 22.55 5.75 -18.56
C GLU A 155 21.57 6.93 -18.63
N TRP A 156 20.59 6.98 -17.71
CA TRP A 156 19.65 8.09 -17.55
C TRP A 156 20.30 9.47 -17.42
N ARG A 157 21.57 9.54 -16.96
CA ARG A 157 22.36 10.78 -16.87
C ARG A 157 22.61 11.43 -18.23
N SER A 158 22.49 10.67 -19.32
CA SER A 158 22.53 11.20 -20.69
C SER A 158 21.25 11.93 -21.10
N CYS A 159 20.19 11.85 -20.30
CA CYS A 159 18.88 12.44 -20.58
C CYS A 159 18.45 13.48 -19.55
N ALA A 160 18.79 13.27 -18.27
CA ALA A 160 18.60 14.24 -17.19
C ALA A 160 19.89 14.40 -16.38
N GLU A 161 20.22 15.62 -16.02
CA GLU A 161 21.33 15.94 -15.14
C GLU A 161 21.13 15.33 -13.74
N GLN A 162 22.22 15.25 -12.98
CA GLN A 162 22.11 14.85 -11.58
C GLN A 162 21.23 15.84 -10.82
N HIS A 163 20.28 15.32 -10.05
CA HIS A 163 19.20 16.06 -9.37
C HIS A 163 18.21 16.78 -10.31
N GLY A 164 18.31 16.58 -11.63
CA GLY A 164 17.32 17.00 -12.60
C GLY A 164 16.00 16.23 -12.47
N THR A 165 14.97 16.69 -13.17
CA THR A 165 13.64 16.06 -13.11
C THR A 165 13.46 15.04 -14.24
N LEU A 166 13.14 13.80 -13.87
CA LEU A 166 12.82 12.72 -14.80
C LEU A 166 11.43 12.16 -14.47
N ILE A 167 10.56 12.09 -15.48
CA ILE A 167 9.23 11.49 -15.40
C ILE A 167 9.29 10.13 -16.09
N ALA A 168 8.76 9.09 -15.45
CA ALA A 168 8.83 7.72 -15.96
C ALA A 168 7.47 7.01 -15.94
N TYR A 169 7.23 6.20 -16.96
CA TYR A 169 6.03 5.37 -17.10
C TYR A 169 6.43 3.94 -17.43
N GLY A 170 5.49 3.01 -17.24
CA GLY A 170 5.68 1.58 -17.51
C GLY A 170 4.40 0.80 -17.27
N ASP A 171 4.50 -0.52 -17.28
CA ASP A 171 3.38 -1.43 -17.03
C ASP A 171 2.95 -1.41 -15.55
N THR A 172 2.06 -0.46 -15.22
CA THR A 172 1.49 -0.27 -13.89
C THR A 172 0.05 0.23 -13.98
N THR A 173 -0.71 0.17 -12.89
CA THR A 173 -1.98 0.89 -12.75
C THR A 173 -1.74 2.36 -12.39
N ARG A 174 -2.77 3.22 -12.50
CA ARG A 174 -2.72 4.63 -12.05
C ARG A 174 -2.25 4.77 -10.61
N ALA A 175 -2.78 3.95 -9.71
CA ALA A 175 -2.36 3.93 -8.30
C ALA A 175 -0.94 3.37 -8.10
N GLY A 176 -0.46 2.55 -9.03
CA GLY A 176 0.88 1.98 -8.98
C GLY A 176 1.98 2.88 -9.53
N VAL A 177 1.66 3.98 -10.24
CA VAL A 177 2.66 4.90 -10.82
C VAL A 177 3.66 5.37 -9.76
N ILE A 178 3.19 5.68 -8.56
CA ILE A 178 4.05 6.13 -7.45
C ILE A 178 5.04 5.06 -6.98
N HIS A 179 4.59 3.81 -6.89
CA HIS A 179 5.43 2.67 -6.47
C HIS A 179 6.43 2.31 -7.56
N TYR A 180 6.01 2.37 -8.82
CA TYR A 180 6.89 2.19 -9.96
C TYR A 180 8.03 3.22 -9.95
N GLN A 181 7.68 4.49 -9.75
CA GLN A 181 8.65 5.60 -9.63
C GLN A 181 9.60 5.44 -8.46
N MET A 182 9.09 5.09 -7.28
CA MET A 182 9.90 4.81 -6.10
C MET A 182 10.99 3.78 -6.42
N ARG A 183 10.61 2.71 -7.10
CA ARG A 183 11.54 1.63 -7.49
C ARG A 183 12.63 2.11 -8.43
N LEU A 184 12.28 2.94 -9.42
CA LEU A 184 13.27 3.50 -10.35
C LEU A 184 14.21 4.48 -9.66
N GLN A 185 13.67 5.35 -8.79
CA GLN A 185 14.49 6.27 -8.00
C GLN A 185 15.46 5.52 -7.08
N LEU A 186 15.05 4.41 -6.46
CA LEU A 186 15.95 3.55 -5.68
C LEU A 186 17.05 2.94 -6.56
N ALA A 187 16.70 2.42 -7.74
CA ALA A 187 17.67 1.88 -8.69
C ALA A 187 18.69 2.93 -9.19
N ALA A 188 18.24 4.19 -9.32
CA ALA A 188 19.09 5.33 -9.65
C ALA A 188 19.82 5.96 -8.45
N LYS A 189 19.75 5.35 -7.26
CA LYS A 189 20.32 5.88 -6.00
C LYS A 189 19.86 7.31 -5.67
N LEU A 190 18.57 7.58 -5.90
CA LEU A 190 17.95 8.90 -5.73
C LEU A 190 18.63 10.01 -6.56
N GLY A 191 19.26 9.65 -7.68
CA GLY A 191 20.03 10.59 -8.49
C GLY A 191 19.22 11.64 -9.25
N TYR A 192 17.89 11.51 -9.34
CA TYR A 192 16.99 12.44 -10.01
C TYR A 192 15.70 12.69 -9.21
N ALA A 193 15.07 13.83 -9.43
CA ALA A 193 13.75 14.17 -8.88
C ALA A 193 12.64 13.61 -9.78
N SER A 194 11.57 13.10 -9.18
CA SER A 194 10.38 12.62 -9.90
C SER A 194 9.13 13.30 -9.36
N PRO A 195 8.34 13.99 -10.20
CA PRO A 195 7.05 14.55 -9.79
C PRO A 195 6.04 13.48 -9.38
N ASN A 196 6.28 12.22 -9.77
CA ASN A 196 5.45 11.08 -9.44
C ASN A 196 6.11 10.19 -8.37
N GLY A 197 7.09 10.71 -7.63
CA GLY A 197 7.81 9.98 -6.58
C GLY A 197 6.97 9.68 -5.33
N TYR A 198 7.56 8.90 -4.42
CA TYR A 198 6.91 8.47 -3.18
C TYR A 198 7.10 9.50 -2.05
N TYR A 199 6.16 10.45 -1.95
CA TYR A 199 6.15 11.50 -0.92
C TYR A 199 4.70 11.87 -0.58
N PHE A 200 4.48 12.59 0.53
CA PHE A 200 3.17 13.17 0.84
C PHE A 200 3.06 14.58 0.27
N SER A 201 1.96 14.88 -0.42
CA SER A 201 1.65 16.22 -0.91
C SER A 201 0.30 16.69 -0.39
N ARG A 202 0.04 17.99 -0.53
CA ARG A 202 -1.33 18.50 -0.44
C ARG A 202 -2.05 18.28 -1.77
N ASP A 203 -3.33 17.98 -1.70
CA ASP A 203 -4.25 18.07 -2.82
C ASP A 203 -4.68 19.53 -3.06
N HIS A 204 -5.47 19.78 -4.10
CA HIS A 204 -6.03 21.08 -4.46
C HIS A 204 -6.85 21.70 -3.32
N ASP A 205 -7.51 20.87 -2.51
CA ASP A 205 -8.30 21.29 -1.35
C ASP A 205 -7.46 21.46 -0.07
N GLY A 206 -6.14 21.31 -0.17
CA GLY A 206 -5.20 21.42 0.97
C GLY A 206 -5.01 20.13 1.77
N GLU A 207 -5.75 19.07 1.44
CA GLU A 207 -5.75 17.80 2.15
C GLU A 207 -4.49 16.96 1.89
N GLY A 208 -4.01 16.25 2.91
CA GLY A 208 -2.83 15.39 2.78
C GLY A 208 -3.13 14.14 1.95
N ARG A 209 -2.25 13.82 0.98
CA ARG A 209 -2.35 12.61 0.18
C ARG A 209 -0.97 12.03 -0.15
N LEU A 210 -0.95 10.72 -0.38
CA LEU A 210 0.24 10.06 -0.92
C LEU A 210 0.40 10.42 -2.42
N GLY A 211 1.61 10.82 -2.78
CA GLY A 211 1.95 11.41 -4.06
C GLY A 211 1.18 12.70 -4.32
N ARG A 212 1.12 13.10 -5.59
CA ARG A 212 0.29 14.21 -6.08
C ARG A 212 -0.91 13.68 -6.88
N PRO A 213 -1.93 14.51 -7.14
CA PRO A 213 -2.91 14.22 -8.17
C PRO A 213 -2.23 14.01 -9.53
N LEU A 214 -2.69 13.00 -10.28
CA LEU A 214 -2.25 12.79 -11.66
C LEU A 214 -2.71 13.99 -12.50
N ARG A 215 -1.81 14.54 -13.30
CA ARG A 215 -2.10 15.66 -14.20
C ARG A 215 -2.40 15.18 -15.62
N THR A 216 -2.71 16.10 -16.53
CA THR A 216 -3.22 15.78 -17.87
C THR A 216 -2.32 14.82 -18.64
N MET A 217 -0.99 15.00 -18.57
CA MET A 217 -0.06 14.06 -19.20
C MET A 217 -0.14 12.66 -18.55
N ASP A 218 -0.11 12.58 -17.22
CA ASP A 218 -0.17 11.31 -16.50
C ASP A 218 -1.47 10.55 -16.84
N VAL A 219 -2.60 11.26 -16.84
CA VAL A 219 -3.92 10.71 -17.16
C VAL A 219 -3.96 10.20 -18.60
N ALA A 220 -3.44 10.95 -19.57
CA ALA A 220 -3.43 10.54 -20.96
C ALA A 220 -2.61 9.26 -21.18
N VAL A 221 -1.39 9.22 -20.62
CA VAL A 221 -0.49 8.06 -20.75
C VAL A 221 -1.06 6.82 -20.07
N MET A 222 -1.62 6.97 -18.86
CA MET A 222 -2.23 5.83 -18.16
C MET A 222 -3.56 5.40 -18.77
N THR A 223 -4.30 6.30 -19.42
CA THR A 223 -5.49 5.93 -20.21
C THR A 223 -5.07 5.09 -21.42
N ALA A 224 -4.01 5.47 -22.15
CA ALA A 224 -3.49 4.68 -23.26
C ALA A 224 -3.04 3.28 -22.81
N ARG A 225 -2.44 3.18 -21.62
CA ARG A 225 -2.09 1.90 -21.01
C ARG A 225 -3.32 1.02 -20.77
N GLU A 226 -4.42 1.60 -20.30
CA GLU A 226 -5.66 0.88 -19.98
C GLU A 226 -6.45 0.47 -21.23
N THR A 227 -6.58 1.36 -22.21
CA THR A 227 -7.43 1.17 -23.40
C THR A 227 -6.71 0.55 -24.59
N GLY A 228 -5.37 0.57 -24.59
CA GLY A 228 -4.57 0.12 -25.72
C GLY A 228 -4.53 1.08 -26.90
N ARG A 229 -5.07 2.30 -26.76
CA ARG A 229 -5.13 3.30 -27.83
C ARG A 229 -4.77 4.69 -27.29
N PRO A 230 -3.99 5.50 -28.04
CA PRO A 230 -3.76 6.90 -27.68
C PRO A 230 -5.10 7.64 -27.54
N PRO A 231 -5.34 8.36 -26.43
CA PRO A 231 -6.55 9.16 -26.27
C PRO A 231 -6.54 10.35 -27.22
N GLU A 232 -7.71 10.76 -27.69
CA GLU A 232 -7.87 12.04 -28.40
C GLU A 232 -7.71 13.19 -27.41
N LEU A 233 -6.66 14.00 -27.60
CA LEU A 233 -6.39 15.17 -26.79
C LEU A 233 -6.80 16.44 -27.54
N THR A 234 -7.66 17.24 -26.93
CA THR A 234 -7.97 18.58 -27.44
C THR A 234 -6.73 19.48 -27.44
N PRO A 235 -6.68 20.53 -28.28
CA PRO A 235 -5.57 21.49 -28.28
C PRO A 235 -5.30 22.09 -26.90
N ARG A 236 -6.35 22.32 -26.10
CA ARG A 236 -6.24 22.79 -24.71
C ARG A 236 -5.54 21.77 -23.82
N GLN A 237 -5.92 20.49 -23.90
CA GLN A 237 -5.28 19.43 -23.11
C GLN A 237 -3.81 19.24 -23.49
N LEU A 238 -3.47 19.32 -24.78
CA LEU A 238 -2.07 19.28 -25.23
C LEU A 238 -1.25 20.42 -24.64
N THR A 239 -1.79 21.65 -24.65
CA THR A 239 -1.13 22.81 -24.05
C THR A 239 -0.92 22.62 -22.55
N VAL A 240 -1.92 22.13 -21.82
CA VAL A 240 -1.82 21.86 -20.37
C VAL A 240 -0.78 20.76 -20.09
N ALA A 241 -0.81 19.66 -20.84
CA ALA A 241 0.15 18.56 -20.67
C ALA A 241 1.60 19.01 -20.93
N ARG A 242 1.82 19.92 -21.88
CA ARG A 242 3.15 20.52 -22.12
C ARG A 242 3.53 21.52 -21.05
N ALA A 243 2.58 22.30 -20.54
CA ALA A 243 2.82 23.21 -19.43
C ALA A 243 3.26 22.46 -18.16
N ASP A 244 2.78 21.23 -17.96
CA ASP A 244 3.24 20.37 -16.86
C ASP A 244 4.74 20.05 -16.96
N LEU A 245 5.24 19.73 -18.16
CA LEU A 245 6.67 19.47 -18.37
C LEU A 245 7.53 20.67 -17.97
N VAL A 246 7.07 21.88 -18.34
CA VAL A 246 7.76 23.14 -17.98
C VAL A 246 7.67 23.41 -16.48
N TYR A 247 6.49 23.26 -15.88
CA TYR A 247 6.26 23.46 -14.45
C TYR A 247 7.19 22.60 -13.59
N TRP A 248 7.40 21.34 -14.00
CA TRP A 248 8.28 20.41 -13.30
C TRP A 248 9.76 20.53 -13.67
N ARG A 249 10.11 21.41 -14.63
CA ARG A 249 11.45 21.46 -15.24
C ARG A 249 11.90 20.07 -15.68
N ALA A 250 10.97 19.31 -16.26
CA ALA A 250 11.22 17.95 -16.72
C ALA A 250 12.31 18.01 -17.78
N GLN A 251 13.40 17.26 -17.58
CA GLN A 251 14.50 17.14 -18.52
C GLN A 251 14.38 15.87 -19.36
N CYS A 252 13.76 14.84 -18.78
CA CYS A 252 13.61 13.55 -19.42
C CYS A 252 12.24 12.95 -19.14
N VAL A 253 11.61 12.40 -20.18
CA VAL A 253 10.48 11.49 -20.04
C VAL A 253 10.96 10.10 -20.46
N VAL A 254 10.63 9.08 -19.68
CA VAL A 254 11.04 7.69 -19.89
C VAL A 254 9.80 6.78 -19.91
N LEU A 255 9.77 5.82 -20.81
CA LEU A 255 8.76 4.77 -20.87
C LEU A 255 9.44 3.41 -21.00
N GLN A 256 9.19 2.52 -20.05
CA GLN A 256 9.69 1.15 -20.14
C GLN A 256 9.16 0.46 -21.41
N GLN A 257 10.07 -0.23 -22.12
CA GLN A 257 9.71 -1.07 -23.25
C GLN A 257 9.14 -2.40 -22.75
N GLY A 258 8.25 -2.96 -23.55
CA GLY A 258 7.57 -4.20 -23.23
C GLY A 258 6.50 -4.01 -22.17
N GLY A 259 5.54 -4.93 -22.17
CA GLY A 259 4.32 -4.83 -21.38
C GLY A 259 3.11 -4.44 -22.24
N PRO A 260 1.89 -4.63 -21.70
CA PRO A 260 0.66 -4.39 -22.44
C PRO A 260 0.58 -2.94 -22.92
N HIS A 261 0.25 -2.75 -24.20
CA HIS A 261 -0.05 -1.45 -24.80
C HIS A 261 1.09 -0.40 -24.74
N ALA A 262 2.34 -0.86 -24.63
CA ALA A 262 3.50 0.03 -24.52
C ALA A 262 3.64 0.96 -25.75
N ASP A 263 3.29 0.51 -26.95
CA ASP A 263 3.29 1.36 -28.16
C ASP A 263 2.24 2.48 -28.08
N ALA A 264 1.02 2.20 -27.60
CA ALA A 264 -0.01 3.23 -27.43
C ALA A 264 0.43 4.30 -26.41
N MET A 265 1.10 3.88 -25.33
CA MET A 265 1.72 4.81 -24.38
C MET A 265 2.83 5.63 -25.04
N ARG A 266 3.72 5.00 -25.82
CA ARG A 266 4.81 5.67 -26.54
C ARG A 266 4.27 6.72 -27.50
N ASP A 267 3.25 6.37 -28.27
CA ASP A 267 2.66 7.26 -29.27
C ASP A 267 1.93 8.44 -28.60
N THR A 268 1.27 8.19 -27.46
CA THR A 268 0.67 9.24 -26.63
C THR A 268 1.74 10.21 -26.10
N ILE A 269 2.84 9.70 -25.55
CA ILE A 269 3.94 10.55 -25.06
C ILE A 269 4.57 11.33 -26.23
N THR A 270 4.81 10.67 -27.37
CA THR A 270 5.41 11.30 -28.55
C THR A 270 4.53 12.42 -29.09
N GLY A 271 3.20 12.23 -29.15
CA GLY A 271 2.26 13.26 -29.58
C GLY A 271 2.18 14.45 -28.61
N ILE A 272 2.28 14.21 -27.30
CA ILE A 272 2.31 15.28 -26.30
C ILE A 272 3.64 16.04 -26.34
N VAL A 273 4.77 15.32 -26.25
CA VAL A 273 6.11 15.90 -26.07
C VAL A 273 6.64 16.53 -27.37
N GLN A 274 6.30 15.95 -28.53
CA GLN A 274 6.78 16.39 -29.86
C GLN A 274 8.31 16.49 -29.96
N GLN A 275 9.01 15.54 -29.34
CA GLN A 275 10.46 15.37 -29.45
C GLN A 275 10.75 13.99 -30.07
N PRO A 276 11.92 13.81 -30.71
CA PRO A 276 12.29 12.50 -31.24
C PRO A 276 12.39 11.48 -30.10
N VAL A 277 11.74 10.33 -30.30
CA VAL A 277 11.88 9.19 -29.41
C VAL A 277 13.27 8.58 -29.59
N GLN A 278 13.96 8.36 -28.47
CA GLN A 278 15.21 7.63 -28.41
C GLN A 278 15.00 6.30 -27.70
N THR A 279 15.90 5.35 -27.94
CA THR A 279 15.85 4.02 -27.31
C THR A 279 17.17 3.76 -26.62
N GLY A 280 17.13 3.20 -25.41
CA GLY A 280 18.33 2.82 -24.64
C GLY A 280 17.95 1.96 -23.45
N GLY A 281 18.79 0.99 -23.07
CA GLY A 281 18.63 0.19 -21.85
C GLY A 281 17.23 -0.37 -21.55
N GLY A 282 16.45 -0.76 -22.57
CA GLY A 282 15.09 -1.29 -22.42
C GLY A 282 13.99 -0.25 -22.18
N VAL A 283 14.23 1.02 -22.53
CA VAL A 283 13.24 2.10 -22.46
C VAL A 283 13.20 2.92 -23.76
N TRP A 284 12.06 3.53 -24.03
CA TRP A 284 11.98 4.72 -24.86
C TRP A 284 12.15 5.96 -23.98
N TYR A 285 12.86 6.97 -24.47
CA TYR A 285 13.02 8.22 -23.75
C TYR A 285 12.98 9.43 -24.68
N TRP A 286 12.57 10.56 -24.11
CA TRP A 286 12.50 11.86 -24.79
C TRP A 286 13.27 12.87 -23.95
N ARG A 287 14.27 13.51 -24.55
CA ARG A 287 14.91 14.69 -23.95
C ARG A 287 13.98 15.88 -24.11
N ILE A 288 13.76 16.60 -23.02
CA ILE A 288 12.92 17.79 -22.99
C ILE A 288 13.84 19.02 -22.99
N PRO A 289 13.79 19.84 -24.05
CA PRO A 289 14.58 21.06 -24.10
C PRO A 289 14.26 21.96 -22.89
N GLN A 290 15.28 22.29 -22.11
CA GLN A 290 15.13 23.32 -21.09
C GLN A 290 15.13 24.68 -21.78
N ARG A 291 14.19 25.57 -21.42
CA ARG A 291 14.34 26.97 -21.80
C ARG A 291 15.53 27.51 -21.03
N THR A 292 16.62 27.83 -21.73
CA THR A 292 17.65 28.72 -21.19
C THR A 292 16.97 30.04 -20.86
N SER A 293 16.93 30.37 -19.57
CA SER A 293 16.49 31.67 -19.07
C SER A 293 17.38 32.79 -19.59
#